data_AF-S9P7Q3-F1
#
_entry.id   AF-S9P7Q3-F1
#
_cell.length_a   1.000
_cell.length_b   1.000
_cell.length_c   1.000
_cell.angle_alpha   90.00
_cell.angle_beta   90.00
_cell.angle_gamma   90.00
#
_symmetry.space_group_name_H-M   'P 1'
#
loop_
_entity.id
_entity.type
_entity.pdbx_description
1 polymer ?
#
loop_
_entity_poly.entity_id
_entity_poly.type
_entity_poly.pdbx_seq_one_letter_code
_entity_poly.pdbx_strand_id
1 'polypeptide(L)'
;MPSFDSNLFPLWLVQVLCALFLAITFLQSGLDKVIDWKGNLGWLTGHFSKSPLRGVVPLMLATLTVLELAAGGVSAAGVVFLVLSGGTRVAMWGAALSGLSFVALFFGQRMAKDYAGAAGLVPYFLVSLVGLLTLRG
;
A
#
# COMPACT_ATOMS: atom_id res chain seq x y z
N MET A 1 -9.91 -20.18 -8.26
CA MET A 1 -9.91 -20.65 -6.87
C MET A 1 -9.68 -22.16 -6.82
N PRO A 2 -8.75 -22.68 -6.00
CA PRO A 2 -8.60 -24.12 -5.74
C PRO A 2 -9.81 -24.71 -4.98
N SER A 3 -10.02 -26.03 -5.04
CA SER A 3 -11.01 -26.71 -4.20
C SER A 3 -10.66 -26.56 -2.71
N PHE A 4 -11.66 -26.57 -1.82
CA PHE A 4 -11.44 -26.40 -0.38
C PHE A 4 -10.53 -27.49 0.23
N ASP A 5 -10.61 -28.72 -0.29
CA ASP A 5 -9.79 -29.85 0.17
C ASP A 5 -8.37 -29.85 -0.45
N SER A 6 -8.05 -28.85 -1.28
CA SER A 6 -6.73 -28.75 -1.91
C SER A 6 -5.68 -28.22 -0.94
N ASN A 7 -4.48 -28.82 -0.95
CA ASN A 7 -3.30 -28.28 -0.26
C ASN A 7 -2.88 -26.88 -0.78
N LEU A 8 -3.38 -26.45 -1.94
CA LEU A 8 -3.13 -25.11 -2.49
C LEU A 8 -4.13 -24.06 -1.97
N PHE A 9 -5.25 -24.47 -1.38
CA PHE A 9 -6.27 -23.56 -0.88
C PHE A 9 -5.75 -22.59 0.19
N PRO A 10 -4.94 -23.02 1.20
CA PRO A 10 -4.38 -22.09 2.17
C PRO A 10 -3.45 -21.04 1.55
N LEU A 11 -2.62 -21.42 0.58
CA LEU A 11 -1.74 -20.48 -0.14
C LEU A 11 -2.55 -19.46 -0.92
N TRP A 12 -3.56 -19.92 -1.67
CA TRP A 12 -4.45 -19.03 -2.41
C TRP A 12 -5.20 -18.07 -1.48
N LEU A 13 -5.61 -18.54 -0.30
CA LEU A 13 -6.26 -17.68 0.71
C LEU A 13 -5.31 -16.60 1.22
N VAL A 14 -4.05 -16.93 1.53
CA VAL A 14 -3.03 -15.95 1.93
C VAL A 14 -2.82 -14.90 0.84
N GLN A 15 -2.70 -15.33 -0.42
CA GLN A 15 -2.54 -14.44 -1.57
C GLN A 15 -3.71 -13.44 -1.69
N VAL A 16 -4.95 -13.91 -1.59
CA VAL A 16 -6.15 -13.07 -1.65
C VAL A 16 -6.23 -12.12 -0.46
N LEU A 17 -5.96 -12.61 0.76
CA LEU A 17 -6.01 -11.78 1.97
C LEU A 17 -4.96 -10.68 1.95
N CYS A 18 -3.73 -10.98 1.51
CA CYS A 18 -2.69 -9.96 1.31
C CYS A 18 -3.12 -8.92 0.28
N ALA A 19 -3.58 -9.35 -0.90
CA ALA A 19 -3.99 -8.43 -1.96
C ALA A 19 -5.18 -7.55 -1.53
N LEU A 20 -6.16 -8.12 -0.84
CA LEU A 20 -7.33 -7.40 -0.33
C LEU A 20 -6.96 -6.40 0.76
N PHE A 21 -6.09 -6.80 1.71
CA PHE A 21 -5.61 -5.91 2.75
C PHE A 21 -4.92 -4.68 2.14
N LEU A 22 -4.00 -4.90 1.20
CA LEU A 22 -3.29 -3.82 0.52
C LEU A 22 -4.22 -2.93 -0.32
N ALA A 23 -5.21 -3.53 -0.99
CA ALA A 23 -6.24 -2.79 -1.71
C ALA A 23 -7.00 -1.84 -0.78
N ILE A 24 -7.50 -2.33 0.35
CA ILE A 24 -8.25 -1.54 1.33
C ILE A 24 -7.36 -0.41 1.89
N THR A 25 -6.15 -0.75 2.35
CA THR A 25 -5.22 0.24 2.93
C THR A 25 -4.96 1.38 1.97
N PHE A 26 -4.61 1.09 0.72
CA PHE A 26 -4.17 2.12 -0.22
C PHE A 26 -5.31 2.81 -0.96
N LEU A 27 -6.44 2.14 -1.23
CA LEU A 27 -7.62 2.81 -1.76
C LEU A 27 -8.19 3.78 -0.74
N GLN A 28 -8.32 3.37 0.54
CA GLN A 28 -8.80 4.28 1.57
C GLN A 28 -7.85 5.48 1.74
N SER A 29 -6.54 5.23 1.89
CA SER A 29 -5.52 6.27 2.05
C SER A 29 -5.44 7.22 0.84
N GLY A 30 -5.49 6.68 -0.38
CA GLY A 30 -5.37 7.46 -1.62
C GLY A 30 -6.64 8.24 -1.96
N LEU A 31 -7.83 7.63 -1.80
CA LEU A 31 -9.10 8.32 -2.06
C LEU A 31 -9.35 9.42 -1.05
N ASP A 32 -9.01 9.22 0.22
CA ASP A 32 -9.09 10.25 1.26
C ASP A 32 -8.29 11.50 0.87
N LYS A 33 -7.07 11.33 0.36
CA LYS A 33 -6.22 12.44 -0.12
C LYS A 33 -6.83 13.19 -1.29
N VAL A 34 -7.51 12.50 -2.20
CA VAL A 34 -8.18 13.13 -3.34
C VAL A 34 -9.41 13.92 -2.88
N ILE A 35 -10.21 13.34 -1.98
CA ILE A 35 -11.47 13.92 -1.51
C ILE A 35 -11.20 15.08 -0.54
N ASP A 36 -10.35 14.90 0.45
CA ASP A 36 -9.92 15.92 1.41
C ASP A 36 -8.46 16.32 1.22
N TRP A 37 -8.17 16.87 0.04
CA TRP A 37 -6.83 17.34 -0.31
C TRP A 37 -6.33 18.44 0.63
N LYS A 38 -7.20 19.40 0.98
CA LYS A 38 -6.81 20.56 1.79
C LYS A 38 -6.53 20.17 3.23
N GLY A 39 -7.35 19.29 3.83
CA GLY A 39 -7.11 18.77 5.18
C GLY A 39 -5.81 17.99 5.26
N ASN A 40 -5.59 17.06 4.33
CA ASN A 40 -4.35 16.28 4.23
C ASN A 40 -3.11 17.18 4.05
N LEU A 41 -3.18 18.17 3.15
CA LEU A 41 -2.09 19.12 2.94
C LEU A 41 -1.80 19.95 4.19
N GLY A 42 -2.82 20.42 4.90
CA GLY A 42 -2.68 21.18 6.14
C GLY A 42 -2.01 20.35 7.24
N TRP A 43 -2.48 19.12 7.47
CA TRP A 43 -1.88 18.20 8.44
C TRP A 43 -0.42 17.90 8.12
N LEU A 44 -0.10 17.54 6.87
CA LEU A 44 1.26 17.23 6.44
C LEU A 44 2.19 18.45 6.55
N THR A 45 1.70 19.65 6.25
CA THR A 45 2.50 20.88 6.37
C THR A 45 2.89 21.12 7.82
N GLY A 46 1.99 20.87 8.77
CA GLY A 46 2.30 20.89 10.20
C GLY A 46 3.30 19.81 10.60
N HIS A 47 3.03 18.56 10.20
CA HIS A 47 3.87 17.39 10.51
C HIS A 47 5.33 17.57 10.04
N PHE A 48 5.52 18.07 8.81
CA PHE A 48 6.83 18.25 8.20
C PHE A 48 7.47 19.62 8.46
N SER A 49 6.85 20.50 9.24
CA SER A 49 7.29 21.90 9.45
C SER A 49 8.75 22.06 9.92
N LYS A 50 9.24 21.10 10.72
CA LYS A 50 10.62 21.05 11.25
C LYS A 50 11.54 20.08 10.49
N SER A 51 11.07 19.51 9.40
CA SER A 51 11.81 18.54 8.59
C SER A 51 12.50 19.19 7.38
N PRO A 52 13.47 18.50 6.76
CA PRO A 52 14.05 18.92 5.48
C PRO A 52 13.02 19.00 4.33
N LEU A 53 11.86 18.36 4.49
CA LEU A 53 10.83 18.21 3.45
C LEU A 53 9.78 19.33 3.44
N ARG A 54 9.87 20.30 4.37
CA ARG A 54 8.85 21.34 4.57
C ARG A 54 8.50 22.14 3.31
N GLY A 55 9.44 22.30 2.37
CA GLY A 55 9.26 23.09 1.15
C GLY A 55 8.64 22.32 -0.02
N VAL A 56 8.51 20.99 0.09
CA VAL A 56 8.06 20.11 -1.00
C VAL A 56 6.83 19.28 -0.62
N VAL A 57 6.17 19.60 0.51
CA VAL A 57 5.00 18.88 1.03
C VAL A 57 3.89 18.71 -0.02
N PRO A 58 3.48 19.74 -0.81
CA PRO A 58 2.45 19.55 -1.82
C PRO A 58 2.84 18.54 -2.91
N LEU A 59 4.10 18.57 -3.34
CA LEU A 59 4.63 17.65 -4.35
C LEU A 59 4.71 16.22 -3.81
N MET A 60 5.13 16.05 -2.56
CA MET A 60 5.14 14.77 -1.88
C MET A 60 3.74 14.19 -1.76
N LEU A 61 2.76 14.99 -1.33
CA LEU A 61 1.37 14.58 -1.22
C LEU A 61 0.83 14.11 -2.58
N ALA A 62 1.08 14.85 -3.66
CA ALA A 62 0.67 14.46 -5.01
C ALA A 62 1.30 13.15 -5.47
N THR A 63 2.62 13.05 -5.33
CA THR A 63 3.37 11.86 -5.76
C THR A 63 2.92 10.63 -4.99
N LEU A 64 2.76 10.76 -3.67
CA LEU A 64 2.30 9.69 -2.81
C LEU A 64 0.87 9.29 -3.16
N THR A 65 -0.04 10.25 -3.36
CA THR A 65 -1.45 9.96 -3.72
C THR A 65 -1.54 9.12 -5.00
N VAL A 66 -0.78 9.48 -6.04
CA VAL A 66 -0.75 8.71 -7.29
C VAL A 66 -0.24 7.29 -7.04
N LEU A 67 0.83 7.15 -6.26
CA LEU A 67 1.41 5.84 -5.96
C LEU A 67 0.46 4.98 -5.12
N GLU A 68 -0.22 5.56 -4.13
CA GLU A 68 -1.22 4.86 -3.31
C GLU A 68 -2.44 4.44 -4.13
N LEU A 69 -2.97 5.31 -4.98
CA LEU A 69 -4.08 4.94 -5.87
C LEU A 69 -3.69 3.83 -6.85
N ALA A 70 -2.49 3.87 -7.40
CA ALA A 70 -1.96 2.80 -8.25
C ALA A 70 -1.81 1.50 -7.45
N ALA A 71 -1.21 1.54 -6.26
CA ALA A 71 -1.05 0.38 -5.40
C ALA A 71 -2.38 -0.25 -5.00
N GLY A 72 -3.35 0.57 -4.56
CA GLY A 72 -4.67 0.14 -4.16
C GLY A 72 -5.49 -0.41 -5.34
N GLY A 73 -5.50 0.31 -6.47
CA GLY A 73 -6.23 -0.09 -7.67
C GLY A 73 -5.69 -1.38 -8.29
N VAL A 74 -4.37 -1.51 -8.42
CA VAL A 74 -3.75 -2.73 -8.95
C VAL A 74 -3.94 -3.91 -7.98
N SER A 75 -3.87 -3.68 -6.66
CA SER A 75 -4.16 -4.73 -5.68
C SER A 75 -5.63 -5.19 -5.74
N ALA A 76 -6.58 -4.27 -5.88
CA ALA A 76 -8.00 -4.60 -6.05
C ALA A 76 -8.27 -5.38 -7.34
N ALA A 77 -7.69 -4.94 -8.46
CA ALA A 77 -7.73 -5.70 -9.71
C ALA A 77 -7.09 -7.08 -9.53
N GLY A 78 -5.97 -7.16 -8.80
CA GLY A 78 -5.30 -8.40 -8.45
C GLY A 78 -6.19 -9.40 -7.72
N VAL A 79 -7.00 -8.94 -6.76
CA VAL A 79 -8.01 -9.79 -6.08
C VAL A 79 -8.98 -10.37 -7.10
N VAL A 80 -9.51 -9.55 -8.02
CA VAL A 80 -10.44 -10.01 -9.06
C VAL A 80 -9.79 -11.07 -9.96
N PHE A 81 -8.56 -10.83 -10.43
CA PHE A 81 -7.83 -11.80 -11.25
C PHE A 81 -7.52 -13.10 -10.51
N LEU A 82 -7.12 -13.04 -9.24
CA LEU A 82 -6.86 -14.23 -8.40
C LEU A 82 -8.11 -15.10 -8.21
N VAL A 83 -9.27 -14.48 -8.04
CA VAL A 83 -10.53 -15.20 -7.83
C VAL A 83 -11.03 -15.82 -9.12
N LEU A 84 -11.10 -15.03 -10.20
CA LEU A 84 -11.72 -15.43 -11.47
C LEU A 84 -10.81 -16.31 -12.34
N SER A 85 -9.51 -16.00 -12.38
CA SER A 85 -8.56 -16.66 -13.29
C SER A 85 -7.45 -17.45 -12.58
N GLY A 86 -7.26 -17.23 -11.28
CA GLY A 86 -6.09 -17.75 -10.55
C GLY A 86 -4.78 -17.04 -10.87
N GLY A 87 -4.80 -16.03 -11.75
CA GLY A 87 -3.61 -15.27 -12.14
C GLY A 87 -3.09 -14.38 -11.00
N THR A 88 -1.82 -14.56 -10.65
CA THR A 88 -1.11 -13.92 -9.53
C THR A 88 -0.38 -12.63 -9.93
N ARG A 89 0.00 -12.49 -11.21
CA ARG A 89 0.84 -11.39 -11.70
C ARG A 89 0.33 -9.98 -11.38
N VAL A 90 -0.98 -9.74 -11.52
CA VAL A 90 -1.57 -8.42 -11.25
C VAL A 90 -1.49 -8.11 -9.75
N ALA A 91 -1.86 -9.06 -8.89
CA ALA A 91 -1.76 -8.92 -7.44
C ALA A 91 -0.30 -8.74 -6.99
N MET A 92 0.65 -9.42 -7.63
CA MET A 92 2.09 -9.26 -7.36
C MET A 92 2.55 -7.82 -7.63
N TRP A 93 2.14 -7.23 -8.75
CA TRP A 93 2.43 -5.82 -9.05
C TRP A 93 1.76 -4.86 -8.06
N GLY A 94 0.53 -5.17 -7.62
CA GLY A 94 -0.14 -4.44 -6.54
C GLY A 94 0.70 -4.45 -5.27
N ALA A 95 1.17 -5.63 -4.85
CA ALA A 95 2.03 -5.79 -3.68
C ALA A 95 3.38 -5.06 -3.83
N ALA A 96 3.97 -5.03 -5.03
CA ALA A 96 5.21 -4.30 -5.30
C ALA A 96 5.02 -2.79 -5.16
N LEU A 97 3.95 -2.24 -5.76
CA LEU A 97 3.60 -0.82 -5.64
C LEU A 97 3.29 -0.45 -4.19
N SER A 98 2.57 -1.30 -3.47
CA SER A 98 2.33 -1.15 -2.04
C SER A 98 3.62 -1.09 -1.22
N GLY A 99 4.57 -2.00 -1.48
CA GLY A 99 5.88 -1.99 -0.84
C GLY A 99 6.63 -0.68 -1.09
N LEU A 100 6.58 -0.17 -2.32
CA LEU A 100 7.17 1.12 -2.69
C LEU A 100 6.51 2.29 -1.94
N SER A 101 5.17 2.29 -1.83
CA SER A 101 4.43 3.28 -1.03
C SER A 101 4.85 3.25 0.44
N PHE A 102 4.98 2.07 1.05
CA PHE A 102 5.42 1.95 2.44
C PHE A 102 6.85 2.45 2.64
N VAL A 103 7.76 2.19 1.69
CA VAL A 103 9.13 2.74 1.75
C VAL A 103 9.11 4.27 1.67
N ALA A 104 8.31 4.85 0.78
CA ALA A 104 8.16 6.30 0.67
C ALA A 104 7.58 6.93 1.95
N LEU A 105 6.52 6.33 2.51
CA LEU A 105 5.92 6.73 3.78
C LEU A 105 6.93 6.63 4.93
N PHE A 106 7.63 5.51 5.04
CA PHE A 106 8.64 5.28 6.06
C PHE A 106 9.74 6.33 5.99
N PHE A 107 10.26 6.61 4.79
CA PHE A 107 11.23 7.67 4.56
C PHE A 107 10.72 9.03 5.05
N GLY A 108 9.48 9.39 4.70
CA GLY A 108 8.83 10.61 5.20
C GLY A 108 8.84 10.66 6.73
N GLN A 109 8.35 9.62 7.41
CA GLN A 109 8.34 9.57 8.88
C GLN A 109 9.75 9.71 9.48
N ARG A 110 10.77 9.10 8.85
CA ARG A 110 12.17 9.24 9.29
C ARG A 110 12.68 10.66 9.16
N MET A 111 12.35 11.37 8.07
CA MET A 111 12.72 12.77 7.86
C MET A 111 11.99 13.72 8.82
N ALA A 112 10.75 13.41 9.20
CA ALA A 112 9.99 14.12 10.24
C ALA A 112 10.46 13.80 11.66
N LYS A 113 11.37 12.83 11.84
CA LYS A 113 11.77 12.25 13.14
C LYS A 113 10.59 11.65 13.92
N ASP A 114 9.53 11.24 13.22
CA ASP A 114 8.42 10.50 13.80
C ASP A 114 8.73 8.99 13.81
N TYR A 115 9.42 8.56 14.86
CA TYR A 115 9.81 7.16 15.02
C TYR A 115 8.62 6.24 15.31
N ALA A 116 7.59 6.74 16.00
CA ALA A 116 6.40 5.97 16.31
C ALA A 116 5.58 5.72 15.03
N GLY A 117 5.37 6.76 14.22
CA GLY A 117 4.75 6.62 12.90
C GLY A 117 5.53 5.69 11.98
N ALA A 118 6.87 5.78 11.95
CA ALA A 118 7.71 4.87 11.17
C ALA A 118 7.58 3.41 11.61
N ALA A 119 7.56 3.15 12.93
CA ALA A 119 7.38 1.80 13.47
C ALA A 119 5.99 1.23 13.14
N GLY A 120 4.95 2.08 13.17
CA GLY A 120 3.58 1.70 12.82
C GLY A 120 3.41 1.19 11.38
N LEU A 121 4.31 1.56 10.46
CA LEU A 121 4.27 1.09 9.07
C LEU A 121 4.84 -0.31 8.86
N VAL A 122 5.69 -0.79 9.77
CA VAL A 122 6.42 -2.07 9.61
C VAL A 122 5.48 -3.26 9.42
N PRO A 123 4.40 -3.44 10.21
CA PRO A 123 3.47 -4.56 10.00
C PRO A 123 2.83 -4.55 8.61
N TYR A 124 2.42 -3.38 8.10
CA TYR A 124 1.82 -3.26 6.77
C TYR A 124 2.84 -3.56 5.67
N PHE A 125 4.08 -3.10 5.83
CA PHE A 125 5.17 -3.42 4.93
C PHE A 125 5.43 -4.93 4.87
N LEU A 126 5.43 -5.61 6.02
CA LEU A 126 5.58 -7.07 6.06
C LEU A 126 4.47 -7.79 5.29
N VAL A 127 3.22 -7.32 5.34
CA VAL A 127 2.13 -7.87 4.51
C VAL A 127 2.43 -7.73 3.01
N SER A 128 2.99 -6.59 2.58
CA SER A 128 3.40 -6.41 1.18
C SER A 128 4.51 -7.38 0.75
N LEU A 129 5.48 -7.66 1.63
CA LEU A 129 6.54 -8.63 1.38
C LEU A 129 6.00 -10.07 1.32
N VAL A 130 5.08 -10.44 2.23
CA VAL A 130 4.41 -11.75 2.18
C VAL A 130 3.61 -11.89 0.89
N GLY A 131 2.91 -10.84 0.46
CA GLY A 131 2.25 -10.77 -0.85
C GLY A 131 3.23 -11.06 -1.98
N LEU A 132 4.36 -10.35 -2.04
CA LEU A 132 5.38 -10.58 -3.07
C LEU A 132 5.95 -12.01 -3.06
N LEU A 133 6.21 -12.56 -1.87
CA LEU A 133 6.75 -13.92 -1.73
C LEU A 133 5.75 -15.00 -2.17
N THR A 134 4.45 -14.77 -1.97
CA THR A 134 3.41 -15.75 -2.27
C THR A 134 2.86 -15.61 -3.69
N LEU A 135 2.88 -14.41 -4.27
CA LEU A 135 2.33 -14.09 -5.60
C LEU A 135 3.35 -14.21 -6.75
N ARG A 136 4.56 -14.69 -6.47
CA ARG A 136 5.68 -14.83 -7.44
C ARG A 136 5.47 -15.91 -8.54
N GLY A 137 4.27 -16.46 -8.67
CA GLY A 137 3.90 -17.47 -9.67
C GLY A 137 3.33 -16.86 -10.94
#